data_AF-A0A645HR78-F1
#
_entry.id   AF-A0A645HR78-F1
#
_cell.length_a   1.000
_cell.length_b   1.000
_cell.length_c   1.000
_cell.angle_alpha   90.00
_cell.angle_beta   90.00
_cell.angle_gamma   90.00
#
_symmetry.space_group_name_H-M   'P 1'
#
loop_
_entity.id
_entity.type
_entity.pdbx_description
1 polymer ?
#
loop_
_entity_poly.entity_id
_entity_poly.type
_entity_poly.pdbx_seq_one_letter_code
_entity_poly.pdbx_strand_id
1 'polypeptide(L)' 'MWPFPSEAFRQAAKAYLVVELNSGQMLEDVKLEINGRAPVHFQGKMGGAVITVDEIMLKVREIAGGIDHAGRV' A
#
# COMPACT_ATOMS: atom_id res chain seq x y z
N MET A 1 -14.73 1.37 3.68
CA MET A 1 -15.83 1.03 2.73
C MET A 1 -16.49 -0.24 3.24
N TRP A 2 -17.80 -0.44 3.08
CA TRP A 2 -18.48 -1.59 3.68
C TRP A 2 -19.45 -2.26 2.70
N PRO A 3 -19.50 -3.60 2.62
CA PRO A 3 -18.65 -4.57 3.33
C PRO A 3 -17.20 -4.61 2.83
N PHE A 4 -16.25 -4.89 3.74
CA PHE A 4 -14.84 -5.08 3.37
C PHE A 4 -14.62 -6.48 2.78
N PRO A 5 -13.86 -6.64 1.68
CA PRO A 5 -13.75 -7.91 0.97
C PRO A 5 -12.71 -8.87 1.58
N SER A 6 -12.90 -9.31 2.83
CA SER A 6 -11.95 -10.18 3.55
C SER A 6 -11.57 -11.46 2.79
N GLU A 7 -12.48 -12.04 2.01
CA GLU A 7 -12.20 -13.25 1.23
C GLU A 7 -11.02 -13.11 0.25
N ALA A 8 -10.79 -11.88 -0.27
CA ALA A 8 -9.69 -11.58 -1.18
C ALA A 8 -8.30 -11.68 -0.51
N PHE A 9 -8.25 -11.71 0.82
CA PHE A 9 -7.03 -11.72 1.62
C PHE A 9 -6.76 -13.08 2.27
N ARG A 10 -7.55 -14.12 1.96
CA ARG A 10 -7.31 -15.49 2.48
C ARG A 10 -5.91 -15.98 2.12
N GLN A 11 -5.50 -15.80 0.86
CA GLN A 11 -4.12 -16.05 0.43
C GLN A 11 -3.33 -14.75 0.49
N ALA A 12 -2.28 -14.74 1.31
CA ALA A 12 -1.45 -13.57 1.46
C ALA A 12 -0.58 -13.35 0.20
N ALA A 13 -0.57 -12.13 -0.32
CA ALA A 13 0.42 -11.69 -1.28
C ALA A 13 1.79 -11.50 -0.61
N LYS A 14 2.85 -11.35 -1.40
CA LYS A 14 4.20 -11.07 -0.88
C LYS A 14 4.29 -9.70 -0.18
N ALA A 15 3.50 -8.73 -0.65
CA ALA A 15 3.39 -7.40 -0.10
C ALA A 15 2.08 -6.75 -0.58
N TYR A 16 1.59 -5.76 0.15
CA TYR A 16 0.41 -4.97 -0.20
C TYR A 16 0.79 -3.50 -0.32
N LEU A 17 0.28 -2.80 -1.34
CA LEU A 17 0.38 -1.36 -1.48
C LEU A 17 -1.01 -0.75 -1.48
N VAL A 18 -1.30 0.09 -0.49
CA VAL A 18 -2.56 0.81 -0.37
C VAL A 18 -2.35 2.23 -0.91
N VAL A 19 -3.09 2.58 -1.96
CA VAL A 19 -3.02 3.88 -2.63
C VAL A 19 -4.30 4.66 -2.36
N GLU A 20 -4.20 5.83 -1.74
CA GLU A 20 -5.37 6.61 -1.33
C GLU A 20 -5.22 8.11 -1.59
N LEU A 21 -6.34 8.77 -1.88
CA LEU A 21 -6.42 10.24 -1.93
C LEU A 21 -6.89 10.83 -0.58
N ASN A 22 -6.58 10.14 0.52
CA ASN A 22 -6.90 10.51 1.89
C ASN A 22 -5.82 9.98 2.87
N SER A 23 -6.01 10.12 4.19
CA SER A 23 -5.05 9.74 5.24
C SER A 23 -5.03 8.27 5.67
N GLY A 24 -5.55 7.34 4.86
CA GLY A 24 -5.47 5.90 5.17
C GLY A 24 -6.73 5.32 5.79
N GLN A 25 -7.91 5.74 5.35
CA GLN A 25 -9.16 5.12 5.80
C GLN A 25 -9.20 3.62 5.46
N MET A 26 -8.68 3.22 4.30
CA MET A 26 -8.64 1.80 3.89
C MET A 26 -7.35 1.09 4.34
N LEU A 27 -6.28 1.84 4.59
CA LEU A 27 -5.02 1.34 5.10
C LEU A 27 -5.22 0.52 6.39
N GLU A 28 -6.05 1.01 7.32
CA GLU A 28 -6.29 0.33 8.59
C GLU A 28 -7.12 -0.96 8.40
N ASP A 29 -8.12 -0.95 7.52
CA ASP A 29 -8.88 -2.17 7.16
C ASP A 29 -7.94 -3.25 6.57
N VAL A 30 -7.04 -2.85 5.66
CA VAL A 30 -6.05 -3.78 5.07
C VAL A 30 -5.07 -4.28 6.12
N LYS A 31 -4.52 -3.42 6.99
CA LYS A 31 -3.63 -3.86 8.07
C LYS A 31 -4.30 -4.86 8.99
N LEU A 32 -5.56 -4.61 9.35
CA LEU A 32 -6.35 -5.50 10.21
C LEU A 32 -6.54 -6.87 9.55
N GLU A 33 -6.91 -6.90 8.27
CA GLU A 33 -7.13 -8.14 7.52
C GLU A 33 -5.83 -8.94 7.30
N ILE A 34 -4.71 -8.24 7.07
CA ILE A 34 -3.40 -8.88 6.88
C ILE A 34 -2.86 -9.41 8.21
N ASN A 35 -3.07 -8.69 9.32
CA ASN A 35 -2.63 -9.06 10.66
C ASN A 35 -1.16 -9.54 10.70
N GLY A 36 -0.27 -8.80 10.04
CA GLY A 36 1.17 -9.09 9.99
C GLY A 36 1.61 -10.24 9.07
N ARG A 37 0.69 -10.91 8.35
CA ARG A 37 1.04 -12.00 7.40
C ARG A 37 1.91 -11.55 6.22
N ALA A 38 1.90 -10.25 5.90
CA ALA A 38 2.68 -9.63 4.84
C ALA A 38 2.92 -8.14 5.14
N PRO A 39 3.98 -7.52 4.60
CA PRO A 39 4.17 -6.07 4.72
C PRO A 39 3.07 -5.31 3.97
N VAL A 40 2.58 -4.24 4.62
CA VAL A 40 1.60 -3.31 4.05
C VAL A 40 2.23 -1.93 3.92
N HIS A 41 2.30 -1.44 2.69
CA HIS A 41 2.84 -0.13 2.33
C HIS A 41 1.71 0.83 1.99
N PHE A 42 1.98 2.13 2.12
CA PHE A 42 1.01 3.18 1.88
C PHE A 42 1.58 4.25 0.94
N GLN A 43 0.76 4.69 0.00
CA GLN A 43 0.99 5.86 -0.86
C GLN A 43 -0.26 6.74 -0.82
N GLY A 44 -0.20 7.82 -0.06
CA GLY A 44 -1.31 8.74 0.14
C GLY A 44 -1.05 10.14 -0.42
N LYS A 45 -2.08 10.82 -0.91
CA LYS A 45 -2.09 12.27 -1.13
C LYS A 45 -3.34 12.90 -0.55
N MET A 46 -3.23 14.11 -0.03
CA MET A 46 -4.35 14.90 0.49
C MET A 46 -4.50 16.21 -0.28
N GLY A 47 -5.59 16.94 -0.04
CA GLY A 47 -5.78 18.30 -0.56
C GLY A 47 -6.10 18.36 -2.05
N GLY A 48 -6.74 17.32 -2.60
CA GLY A 48 -7.13 17.26 -4.01
C GLY A 48 -6.01 16.90 -4.99
N ALA A 49 -4.79 16.66 -4.50
CA ALA A 49 -3.69 16.18 -5.33
C ALA A 49 -3.91 14.72 -5.75
N VAL A 50 -3.74 14.43 -7.04
CA VAL A 50 -3.92 13.09 -7.62
C VAL A 50 -2.59 12.33 -7.60
N ILE A 51 -2.67 11.01 -7.37
CA ILE A 51 -1.54 10.10 -7.48
C ILE A 51 -1.44 9.62 -8.93
N THR A 52 -0.28 9.80 -9.56
CA THR A 52 -0.06 9.38 -10.94
C THR A 52 0.33 7.91 -11.03
N VAL A 53 0.16 7.32 -12.21
CA VAL A 53 0.62 5.95 -12.48
C VAL A 53 2.12 5.82 -12.25
N ASP A 54 2.92 6.81 -12.66
CA ASP A 54 4.38 6.79 -12.48
C ASP A 54 4.80 6.76 -11.02
N GLU A 55 4.09 7.49 -10.14
CA GLU A 55 4.32 7.46 -8.69
C GLU A 55 4.00 6.07 -8.10
N ILE A 56 2.89 5.45 -8.54
CA ILE A 56 2.54 4.09 -8.12
C ILE A 56 3.59 3.09 -8.60
N MET A 57 4.01 3.20 -9.87
CA MET A 57 5.00 2.30 -10.46
C MET A 57 6.38 2.45 -9.81
N LEU A 58 6.77 3.67 -9.44
CA LEU A 58 7.97 3.91 -8.64
C LEU A 58 7.86 3.18 -7.31
N LYS A 59 6.73 3.33 -6.60
CA LYS A 59 6.53 2.70 -5.29
C LYS A 59 6.55 1.18 -5.37
N VAL A 60 5.94 0.59 -6.39
CA VAL A 60 5.97 -0.86 -6.64
C VAL A 60 7.40 -1.34 -6.85
N ARG A 61 8.23 -0.61 -7.62
CA ARG A 61 9.63 -0.95 -7.83
C ARG A 61 10.46 -0.87 -6.55
N GLU A 62 10.24 0.13 -5.70
CA GLU A 62 10.86 0.20 -4.37
C GLU A 62 10.53 -1.04 -3.53
N ILE A 63 9.25 -1.41 -3.45
CA ILE A 63 8.78 -2.56 -2.66
C ILE A 63 9.35 -3.87 -3.20
N ALA A 64 9.47 -4.01 -4.52
CA ALA A 64 10.04 -5.18 -5.16
C ALA A 64 11.58 -5.29 -5.00
N GLY A 65 12.24 -4.30 -4.37
CA GLY A 65 13.70 -4.26 -4.23
C GLY A 65 14.44 -3.85 -5.51
N GLY A 66 13.73 -3.29 -6.49
CA GLY A 66 14.29 -2.82 -7.76
C GLY A 66 14.87 -1.40 -7.72
N ILE A 67 14.80 -0.74 -6.55
CA ILE A 67 15.41 0.58 -6.30
C ILE A 67 16.16 0.48 -4.98
N ASP A 68 17.48 0.44 -5.06
CA ASP A 68 18.35 0.50 -3.89
C ASP A 68 18.48 1.97 -3.49
N HIS A 69 17.80 2.36 -2.41
CA HIS A 69 18.06 3.64 -1.75
C HIS A 69 19.38 3.50 -1.01
N ALA A 70 20.49 3.59 -1.72
CA ALA A 70 21.80 3.80 -1.14
C ALA A 70 21.73 5.07 -0.27
N GLY A 71 21.60 4.88 1.05
CA GLY A 71 21.71 5.95 2.05
C GLY A 71 20.48 6.16 2.93
N ARG A 72 20.33 5.33 3.96
CA ARG A 72 20.05 5.81 5.32
C ARG A 72 20.94 5.04 6.30
N VAL A 73 22.08 5.65 6.62
CA VAL A 73 22.76 5.51 7.91
C VAL A 73 21.90 6.12 9.01
#